data_AF-A0A1G8PBH0-F1
#
_entry.id   AF-A0A1G8PBH0-F1
#
_cell.length_a   1.000
_cell.length_b   1.000
_cell.length_c   1.000
_cell.angle_alpha   90.00
_cell.angle_beta   90.00
_cell.angle_gamma   90.00
#
_symmetry.space_group_name_H-M   'P 1'
#
loop_
_entity.id
_entity.type
_entity.pdbx_description
1 polymer ?
#
loop_
_entity_poly.entity_id
_entity_poly.type
_entity_poly.pdbx_seq_one_letter_code
_entity_poly.pdbx_strand_id
1 'polypeptide(L)'
;MGYVTGVGGSAQSVREYLAAPSRDKYRYLADNPIQCQISDDGRATGCTGITNLQHEKVSVYDDSDSTTTTVVARVELERGTYPIIIVVPKQDIQCGE
;
A
#
# COMPACT_ATOMS: atom_id res chain seq x y z
N MET A 1 -9.36 13.59 -5.73
CA MET A 1 -8.24 12.61 -5.78
C MET A 1 -7.54 12.66 -4.44
N GLY A 2 -6.94 11.56 -3.97
CA GLY A 2 -6.29 11.52 -2.65
C GLY A 2 -4.78 11.49 -2.73
N TYR A 3 -4.12 11.78 -1.62
CA TYR A 3 -2.70 11.54 -1.40
C TYR A 3 -2.52 10.66 -0.17
N VAL A 4 -1.54 9.77 -0.19
CA VAL A 4 -1.19 8.94 0.98
C VAL A 4 0.21 9.28 1.43
N THR A 5 0.34 9.53 2.74
CA THR A 5 1.64 9.62 3.41
C THR A 5 1.61 8.67 4.60
N GLY A 6 2.38 7.58 4.52
CA GLY A 6 2.32 6.52 5.52
C GLY A 6 2.57 5.16 4.89
N VAL A 7 1.83 4.14 5.30
CA VAL A 7 2.07 2.77 4.84
C VAL A 7 0.95 2.24 3.95
N GLY A 8 1.30 1.37 3.02
CA GLY A 8 0.33 0.65 2.21
C GLY A 8 0.84 -0.70 1.76
N GLY A 9 -0.07 -1.62 1.44
CA GLY A 9 0.34 -2.94 0.94
C GLY A 9 -0.82 -3.92 0.84
N SER A 10 -0.49 -5.21 0.92
CA SER A 10 -1.53 -6.25 0.98
C SER A 10 -2.36 -6.10 2.27
N ALA A 11 -3.64 -6.47 2.21
CA ALA A 11 -4.53 -6.38 3.37
C ALA A 11 -3.99 -7.14 4.60
N GLN A 12 -3.34 -8.28 4.37
CA GLN A 12 -2.71 -9.07 5.42
C GLN A 12 -1.48 -8.34 6.00
N SER A 13 -0.56 -7.90 5.15
CA SER A 13 0.69 -7.26 5.60
C SER A 13 0.45 -5.94 6.32
N VAL A 14 -0.55 -5.15 5.89
CA VAL A 14 -0.95 -3.92 6.59
C VAL A 14 -1.49 -4.25 7.98
N ARG A 15 -2.32 -5.30 8.11
CA ARG A 15 -2.89 -5.73 9.38
C ARG A 15 -1.80 -6.19 10.36
N GLU A 16 -0.84 -6.97 9.87
CA GLU A 16 0.32 -7.42 10.64
C GLU A 16 1.22 -6.24 11.07
N TYR A 17 1.48 -5.30 10.17
CA TYR A 17 2.24 -4.08 10.48
C TYR A 17 1.55 -3.23 11.56
N LEU A 18 0.23 -3.07 11.48
CA LEU A 18 -0.54 -2.31 12.47
C LEU A 18 -0.55 -2.99 13.84
N ALA A 19 -0.56 -4.32 13.87
CA ALA A 19 -0.48 -5.12 15.10
C ALA A 19 0.95 -5.21 15.69
N ALA A 20 1.98 -4.94 14.88
CA ALA A 20 3.37 -4.98 15.32
C ALA A 20 3.68 -3.88 16.35
N PRO A 21 4.49 -4.18 17.39
CA PRO A 21 4.99 -3.17 18.31
C PRO A 21 5.72 -2.04 17.57
N SER A 22 5.61 -0.80 18.02
CA SER A 22 6.19 0.36 17.32
C SER A 22 7.69 0.23 17.02
N ARG A 23 8.46 -0.43 17.90
CA ARG A 23 9.89 -0.70 17.70
C ARG A 23 10.20 -1.67 16.55
N ASP A 24 9.24 -2.53 16.21
CA ASP A 24 9.39 -3.60 15.22
C ASP A 24 8.85 -3.18 13.83
N LYS A 25 8.08 -2.09 13.76
CA LYS A 25 7.48 -1.55 12.53
C LYS A 25 8.52 -1.26 11.44
N TYR A 26 9.64 -0.63 11.81
CA TYR A 26 10.72 -0.33 10.86
C TYR A 26 11.29 -1.61 10.24
N ARG A 27 11.55 -2.62 11.08
CA ARG A 27 12.07 -3.91 10.61
C ARG A 27 11.03 -4.64 9.74
N TYR A 28 9.76 -4.62 10.13
CA TYR A 28 8.70 -5.25 9.35
C TYR A 28 8.63 -4.67 7.92
N LEU A 29 8.74 -3.34 7.77
CA LEU A 29 8.79 -2.68 6.46
C LEU A 29 9.99 -3.14 5.63
N ALA A 30 11.17 -3.25 6.25
CA ALA A 30 12.40 -3.67 5.57
C ALA A 30 12.38 -5.14 5.15
N ASP A 31 11.83 -6.01 6.00
CA ASP A 31 11.84 -7.46 5.80
C ASP A 31 10.71 -7.95 4.88
N ASN A 32 9.65 -7.16 4.71
CA ASN A 32 8.46 -7.52 3.93
C ASN A 32 8.17 -6.50 2.82
N PRO A 33 9.11 -6.22 1.91
CA PRO A 33 8.89 -5.25 0.84
C PRO A 33 7.74 -5.69 -0.05
N ILE A 34 7.01 -4.72 -0.59
CA ILE A 34 5.93 -4.97 -1.54
C ILE A 34 6.47 -5.70 -2.79
N GLN A 35 5.81 -6.77 -3.15
CA GLN A 35 6.10 -7.57 -4.33
C GLN A 35 4.80 -7.91 -5.02
N CYS A 36 4.79 -7.90 -6.35
CA CYS A 36 3.62 -8.22 -7.16
C CYS A 36 4.01 -9.10 -8.34
N GLN A 37 3.08 -9.91 -8.81
CA GLN A 37 3.20 -10.62 -10.07
C GLN A 37 2.85 -9.66 -11.21
N ILE A 38 3.80 -9.45 -12.13
CA ILE A 38 3.60 -8.61 -13.32
C ILE A 38 3.26 -9.52 -14.49
N SER A 39 2.06 -9.36 -15.06
CA SER A 39 1.65 -10.05 -16.28
C SER A 39 2.23 -9.38 -17.53
N ASP A 40 2.20 -10.10 -18.65
CA ASP A 40 2.74 -9.63 -19.94
C ASP A 40 2.04 -8.35 -20.46
N ASP A 41 0.79 -8.10 -20.05
CA ASP A 41 0.05 -6.88 -20.36
C ASP A 41 0.34 -5.71 -19.40
N GLY A 42 1.32 -5.86 -18.51
CA GLY A 42 1.79 -4.82 -17.58
C GLY A 42 0.91 -4.63 -16.35
N ARG A 43 0.02 -5.58 -16.03
CA ARG A 43 -0.79 -5.52 -14.80
C ARG A 43 -0.04 -6.15 -13.64
N ALA A 44 -0.10 -5.47 -12.51
CA ALA A 44 0.40 -5.99 -11.25
C ALA A 44 -0.75 -6.66 -10.48
N THR A 45 -0.56 -7.92 -10.11
CA THR A 45 -1.55 -8.74 -9.41
C THR A 45 -0.90 -9.53 -8.27
N GLY A 46 -1.72 -10.09 -7.38
CA GLY A 46 -1.24 -10.96 -6.30
C GLY A 46 -0.21 -10.29 -5.39
N CYS A 47 -0.35 -8.98 -5.14
CA CYS A 47 0.63 -8.23 -4.36
C CYS A 47 0.68 -8.69 -2.89
N THR A 48 1.89 -8.90 -2.39
CA THR A 48 2.20 -9.26 -1.00
C THR A 48 3.20 -8.28 -0.41
N GLY A 49 3.26 -8.18 0.92
CA GLY A 49 4.17 -7.26 1.60
C GLY A 49 3.60 -5.86 1.76
N ILE A 50 4.49 -4.93 2.11
CA ILE A 50 4.17 -3.57 2.52
C ILE A 50 5.19 -2.59 1.92
N THR A 51 4.77 -1.35 1.73
CA THR A 51 5.60 -0.25 1.28
C THR A 51 5.32 1.02 2.07
N ASN A 52 6.30 1.90 2.08
CA ASN A 52 6.14 3.27 2.55
C ASN A 52 5.70 4.15 1.36
N LEU A 53 4.75 5.04 1.59
CA LEU A 53 4.19 5.96 0.60
C LEU A 53 4.55 7.38 1.04
N GLN A 54 5.28 8.10 0.18
CA GLN A 54 5.77 9.44 0.48
C GLN A 54 5.02 10.47 -0.36
N HIS A 55 3.79 10.79 0.05
CA HIS A 55 2.91 11.70 -0.68
C HIS A 55 2.45 11.16 -2.04
N GLU A 56 2.11 9.87 -2.06
CA GLU A 56 1.71 9.19 -3.30
C GLU A 56 0.29 9.54 -3.69
N LYS A 57 0.08 9.88 -4.95
CA LYS A 57 -1.25 10.18 -5.50
C LYS A 57 -2.05 8.89 -5.66
N VAL A 58 -3.25 8.87 -5.10
CA VAL A 58 -4.12 7.68 -5.09
C VAL A 58 -5.54 7.95 -5.57
N SER A 59 -6.15 6.89 -6.07
CA SER A 59 -7.59 6.79 -6.30
C SER A 59 -8.21 5.86 -5.27
N VAL A 60 -9.12 6.38 -4.45
CA VAL A 60 -9.81 5.61 -3.41
C VAL A 60 -10.86 4.70 -4.04
N TYR A 61 -10.91 3.44 -3.61
CA TYR A 61 -11.95 2.47 -3.94
C TYR A 61 -12.96 2.40 -2.79
N ASP A 62 -14.22 2.09 -3.10
CA ASP A 62 -15.36 2.05 -2.15
C ASP A 62 -15.34 0.86 -1.17
N ASP A 63 -14.35 -0.03 -1.29
CA ASP A 63 -14.17 -1.15 -0.37
C ASP A 63 -13.28 -0.71 0.81
N SER A 64 -13.93 -0.41 1.93
CA SER A 64 -13.27 0.13 3.11
C SER A 64 -13.77 -0.48 4.42
N ASP A 65 -12.85 -1.06 5.19
CA ASP A 65 -13.09 -1.45 6.58
C ASP A 65 -13.16 -0.20 7.49
N SER A 66 -13.47 -0.35 8.78
CA SER A 66 -13.56 0.78 9.71
C SER A 66 -12.24 1.56 9.90
N THR A 67 -11.09 0.93 9.65
CA THR A 67 -9.75 1.49 9.93
C THR A 67 -8.85 1.60 8.69
N THR A 68 -9.18 0.90 7.61
CA THR A 68 -8.37 0.87 6.39
C THR A 68 -9.26 1.09 5.17
N THR A 69 -8.66 1.44 4.04
CA THR A 69 -9.38 1.55 2.77
C THR A 69 -8.51 1.04 1.64
N THR A 70 -9.17 0.56 0.59
CA THR A 70 -8.50 0.14 -0.62
C THR A 70 -8.26 1.35 -1.53
N VAL A 71 -7.07 1.44 -2.10
CA VAL A 71 -6.67 2.49 -3.03
C VAL A 71 -5.88 1.92 -4.19
N VAL A 72 -5.89 2.61 -5.33
CA VAL A 72 -4.89 2.41 -6.39
C VAL A 72 -3.79 3.44 -6.21
N ALA A 73 -2.56 2.95 -6.04
CA ALA A 73 -1.34 3.73 -5.95
C ALA A 73 -0.35 3.29 -7.03
N ARG A 74 0.50 4.20 -7.50
CA ARG A 74 1.64 3.85 -8.36
C ARG A 74 2.83 3.56 -7.46
N VAL A 75 3.38 2.36 -7.55
CA VAL A 75 4.47 1.92 -6.69
C VAL A 75 5.62 1.41 -7.54
N GLU A 76 6.84 1.76 -7.15
CA GLU A 76 8.06 1.27 -7.77
C GLU A 76 8.30 -0.19 -7.37
N LEU A 77 8.42 -1.05 -8.38
CA LEU A 77 8.73 -2.48 -8.28
C LEU A 77 9.99 -2.76 -9.10
N GLU A 78 10.54 -3.97 -9.01
CA GLU A 78 11.82 -4.34 -9.65
C GLU A 78 11.92 -3.98 -11.15
N ARG A 79 10.79 -3.98 -11.87
CA ARG A 79 10.72 -3.77 -13.33
C ARG A 79 10.06 -2.46 -13.72
N GLY A 80 9.96 -1.50 -12.81
CA GLY A 80 9.37 -0.18 -13.05
C GLY A 80 8.21 0.16 -12.12
N THR A 81 7.49 1.24 -12.45
CA THR A 81 6.37 1.73 -11.64
C THR A 81 5.03 1.21 -12.16
N TYR A 82 4.29 0.52 -11.32
CA TYR A 82 3.01 -0.09 -11.69
C TYR A 82 1.85 0.46 -10.85
N PRO A 83 0.66 0.67 -11.44
CA PRO A 83 -0.54 0.90 -10.65
C PRO A 83 -0.94 -0.41 -9.95
N ILE A 84 -0.99 -0.38 -8.63
CA ILE A 84 -1.36 -1.53 -7.81
C ILE A 84 -2.53 -1.20 -6.89
N ILE A 85 -3.39 -2.19 -6.64
CA ILE A 85 -4.45 -2.09 -5.64
C ILE A 85 -3.85 -2.51 -4.29
N ILE A 86 -3.86 -1.60 -3.33
CA ILE A 86 -3.33 -1.81 -1.98
C ILE A 86 -4.29 -1.28 -0.94
N VAL A 87 -4.14 -1.78 0.28
CA VAL A 87 -4.82 -1.27 1.46
C VAL A 87 -3.93 -0.25 2.15
N VAL A 88 -4.52 0.83 2.64
CA VAL A 88 -3.83 1.86 3.45
C VAL A 88 -4.66 2.20 4.70
N PRO A 89 -4.04 2.60 5.82
CA PRO A 89 -4.76 3.15 6.96
C PRO A 89 -5.51 4.44 6.56
N LYS A 90 -6.77 4.58 7.00
CA LYS A 90 -7.59 5.77 6.68
C LYS A 90 -6.96 7.08 7.18
N GLN A 91 -6.27 7.02 8.31
CA GLN A 91 -5.54 8.15 8.89
C GLN A 91 -4.36 8.65 8.03
N ASP A 92 -3.84 7.80 7.13
CA ASP A 92 -2.69 8.13 6.28
C ASP A 92 -3.13 8.77 4.95
N ILE A 93 -4.45 8.85 4.69
CA ILE A 93 -5.04 9.49 3.51
C ILE A 93 -5.33 10.96 3.77
N GLN A 94 -4.93 11.79 2.81
CA GLN A 94 -5.34 13.17 2.68
C GLN A 94 -6.18 13.31 1.41
N CYS A 95 -7.47 13.60 1.56
CA CYS A 95 -8.30 13.95 0.42
C CYS A 95 -7.94 15.37 -0.02
N GLY A 96 -7.45 15.54 -1.24
CA GLY A 96 -7.38 16.85 -1.87
C GLY A 96 -8.77 17.25 -2.35
N GLU A 97 -9.10 18.53 -2.23
CA GLU A 97 -10.26 19.15 -2.92
C GLU A 97 -10.16 18.96 -4.44
#